data_AF-A0AAU3B0V9-F1
#
_entry.id   AF-A0AAU3B0V9-F1
#
_cell.length_a   1.000
_cell.length_b   1.000
_cell.length_c   1.000
_cell.angle_alpha   90.00
_cell.angle_beta   90.00
_cell.angle_gamma   90.00
#
_symmetry.space_group_name_H-M   'P 1'
#
loop_
_entity.id
_entity.type
_entity.pdbx_description
1 polymer ?
#
loop_
_entity_poly.entity_id
_entity_poly.type
_entity_poly.pdbx_seq_one_letter_code
_entity_poly.pdbx_strand_id
1 'polypeptide(L)'
;MGLLAAFESLGAEHQALTAEEKETTAKERQGTVRRMIQSITDASRTLIHAVNLVAQVYGMRALGIDNQMAKDADGRVYSPLLTPGNPDEMLDETASYAKVVAQRLNETYQPTKKDPGLATARQPQEMKAVLSSLRTSLTGLCAELTARDLMEDAAEFDECITFLDELESRTCHVVPAQAVWPTADDVTAAILASPDIARAAAAALERASAR
;
A
#
# COMPACT_ATOMS: atom_id res chain seq x y z
N MET A 1 5.93 -12.51 -9.10
CA MET A 1 6.94 -11.42 -9.09
C MET A 1 6.40 -10.13 -8.48
N GLY A 2 5.14 -9.72 -8.70
CA GLY A 2 4.61 -8.48 -8.13
C GLY A 2 4.65 -8.40 -6.60
N LEU A 3 4.33 -9.47 -5.86
CA LEU A 3 4.37 -9.45 -4.38
C LEU A 3 5.76 -9.13 -3.82
N LEU A 4 6.82 -9.61 -4.47
CA LEU A 4 8.20 -9.30 -4.08
C LEU A 4 8.54 -7.83 -4.35
N ALA A 5 8.16 -7.30 -5.51
CA ALA A 5 8.35 -5.88 -5.84
C ALA A 5 7.57 -4.96 -4.88
N ALA A 6 6.36 -5.35 -4.49
CA ALA A 6 5.58 -4.64 -3.47
C ALA A 6 6.32 -4.61 -2.12
N PHE A 7 6.90 -5.74 -1.71
CA PHE A 7 7.70 -5.83 -0.49
C PHE A 7 8.93 -4.91 -0.53
N GLU A 8 9.69 -4.93 -1.63
CA GLU A 8 10.89 -4.12 -1.80
C GLU A 8 10.56 -2.61 -1.73
N SER A 9 9.45 -2.21 -2.32
CA SER A 9 9.01 -0.80 -2.39
C SER A 9 8.50 -0.25 -1.04
N LEU A 10 8.05 -1.11 -0.11
CA LEU A 10 7.58 -0.68 1.22
C LEU A 10 8.69 -0.08 2.10
N GLY A 11 9.95 -0.44 1.86
CA GLY A 11 11.07 -0.01 2.69
C GLY A 11 11.24 1.51 2.74
N ALA A 12 11.05 2.17 1.60
CA ALA A 12 11.20 3.62 1.49
C ALA A 12 10.14 4.39 2.31
N GLU A 13 8.88 3.95 2.26
CA GLU A 13 7.79 4.55 3.05
C GLU A 13 8.02 4.32 4.55
N HIS A 14 8.39 3.10 4.95
CA HIS A 14 8.70 2.79 6.35
C HIS A 14 9.82 3.69 6.90
N GLN A 15 10.89 3.87 6.11
CA GLN A 15 12.02 4.74 6.49
C GLN A 15 11.58 6.19 6.65
N ALA A 16 10.74 6.70 5.74
CA ALA A 16 10.23 8.06 5.80
C ALA A 16 9.32 8.29 7.02
N LEU A 17 8.43 7.35 7.34
CA LEU A 17 7.61 7.42 8.55
C LEU A 17 8.46 7.35 9.83
N THR A 18 9.50 6.53 9.84
CA THR A 18 10.44 6.44 10.96
C THR A 18 11.21 7.74 11.18
N ALA A 19 11.57 8.45 10.10
CA ALA A 19 12.17 9.77 10.20
C ALA A 19 11.16 10.80 10.76
N GLU A 20 9.94 10.83 10.24
CA GLU A 20 8.87 11.72 10.72
C GLU A 20 8.55 11.50 12.21
N GLU A 21 8.54 10.25 12.68
CA GLU A 21 8.28 9.93 14.10
C GLU A 21 9.33 10.52 15.05
N LYS A 22 10.60 10.55 14.63
CA LYS A 22 11.71 11.12 15.40
C LYS A 22 11.65 12.64 15.44
N GLU A 23 11.21 13.27 14.35
CA GLU A 23 11.10 14.72 14.22
C GLU A 23 9.80 15.29 14.85
N THR A 24 8.79 14.44 15.02
CA THR A 24 7.49 14.86 15.58
C THR A 24 7.55 15.00 17.10
N THR A 25 7.40 16.24 17.58
CA THR A 25 7.37 16.55 19.03
C THR A 25 5.97 16.46 19.64
N ALA A 26 4.92 16.63 18.84
CA ALA A 26 3.54 16.54 19.29
C ALA A 26 3.14 15.07 19.58
N LYS A 27 2.95 14.73 20.85
CA LYS A 27 2.69 13.35 21.31
C LYS A 27 1.57 12.63 20.56
N GLU A 28 0.45 13.31 20.31
CA GLU A 28 -0.71 12.71 19.62
C GLU A 28 -0.38 12.35 18.17
N ARG A 29 0.25 13.28 17.44
CA ARG A 29 0.71 13.05 16.07
C ARG A 29 1.75 11.95 16.02
N GLN A 30 2.75 11.99 16.92
CA GLN A 30 3.80 10.97 17.02
C GLN A 30 3.20 9.58 17.27
N GLY A 31 2.20 9.47 18.14
CA GLY A 31 1.48 8.21 18.39
C GLY A 31 0.77 7.68 17.15
N THR A 32 0.22 8.57 16.31
CA THR A 32 -0.38 8.17 15.03
C THR A 32 0.67 7.71 14.04
N VAL A 33 1.78 8.45 13.88
CA VAL A 33 2.89 8.02 13.00
C VAL A 33 3.45 6.66 13.45
N ARG A 34 3.61 6.43 14.75
CA ARG A 34 4.03 5.12 15.27
C ARG A 34 3.08 3.99 14.91
N ARG A 35 1.77 4.23 14.94
CA ARG A 35 0.76 3.26 14.49
C ARG A 35 0.91 2.96 13.00
N MET A 36 1.13 3.99 12.18
CA MET A 36 1.38 3.83 10.74
C MET A 36 2.61 2.95 10.48
N ILE A 37 3.72 3.19 11.20
CA ILE A 37 4.94 2.37 11.12
C ILE A 37 4.63 0.90 11.44
N GLN A 38 3.85 0.65 12.49
CA GLN A 38 3.46 -0.72 12.87
C GLN A 38 2.59 -1.38 11.79
N SER A 39 1.62 -0.66 11.23
CA SER A 39 0.77 -1.17 10.16
C SER A 39 1.56 -1.51 8.89
N ILE A 40 2.53 -0.67 8.49
CA ILE A 40 3.46 -0.98 7.39
C ILE A 40 4.33 -2.20 7.70
N THR A 41 4.83 -2.32 8.94
CA THR A 41 5.62 -3.48 9.37
C THR A 41 4.81 -4.76 9.28
N ASP A 42 3.56 -4.74 9.71
CA ASP A 42 2.71 -5.91 9.65
C ASP A 42 2.31 -6.26 8.22
N ALA A 43 2.02 -5.25 7.37
CA ALA A 43 1.78 -5.45 5.94
C ALA A 43 3.00 -6.10 5.27
N SER A 44 4.21 -5.65 5.60
CA SER A 44 5.47 -6.23 5.12
C SER A 44 5.63 -7.70 5.54
N ARG A 45 5.33 -8.05 6.80
CA ARG A 45 5.35 -9.45 7.27
C ARG A 45 4.36 -10.31 6.50
N THR A 46 3.13 -9.84 6.33
CA THR A 46 2.10 -10.57 5.57
C THR A 46 2.51 -10.75 4.11
N LEU A 47 3.15 -9.75 3.48
CA LEU A 47 3.69 -9.90 2.13
C LEU A 47 4.78 -10.97 2.04
N ILE A 48 5.70 -11.03 3.00
CA ILE A 48 6.73 -12.08 3.04
C ILE A 48 6.08 -13.46 3.11
N HIS A 49 5.03 -13.64 3.93
CA HIS A 49 4.30 -14.90 4.00
C HIS A 49 3.68 -15.27 2.65
N ALA A 50 3.01 -14.32 1.99
CA ALA A 50 2.43 -14.54 0.66
C ALA A 50 3.50 -14.89 -0.40
N VAL A 51 4.65 -14.20 -0.40
CA VAL A 51 5.79 -14.51 -1.29
C VAL A 51 6.31 -15.93 -1.06
N ASN A 52 6.47 -16.32 0.21
CA ASN A 52 6.95 -17.65 0.57
C ASN A 52 5.96 -18.75 0.15
N LEU A 53 4.66 -18.55 0.33
CA LEU A 53 3.64 -19.49 -0.12
C LEU A 53 3.67 -19.67 -1.64
N VAL A 54 3.73 -18.58 -2.41
CA VAL A 54 3.85 -18.67 -3.87
C VAL A 54 5.10 -19.45 -4.27
N ALA A 55 6.25 -19.19 -3.63
CA ALA A 55 7.47 -19.94 -3.89
C ALA A 55 7.33 -21.44 -3.58
N GLN A 56 6.65 -21.78 -2.47
CA GLN A 56 6.34 -23.17 -2.12
C GLN A 56 5.42 -23.83 -3.13
N VAL A 57 4.34 -23.16 -3.56
CA VAL A 57 3.43 -23.64 -4.62
C VAL A 57 4.20 -23.97 -5.88
N TYR A 58 5.07 -23.07 -6.35
CA TYR A 58 5.90 -23.33 -7.53
C TYR A 58 6.84 -24.52 -7.33
N GLY A 59 7.48 -24.62 -6.17
CA GLY A 59 8.37 -25.73 -5.84
C GLY A 59 7.64 -27.08 -5.81
N MET A 60 6.47 -27.13 -5.18
CA MET A 60 5.63 -28.32 -5.09
C MET A 60 5.18 -28.77 -6.47
N ARG A 61 4.67 -27.86 -7.29
CA ARG A 61 4.25 -28.16 -8.66
C ARG A 61 5.41 -28.65 -9.53
N ALA A 62 6.58 -28.03 -9.42
CA ALA A 62 7.78 -28.46 -10.14
C ALA A 62 8.23 -29.89 -9.75
N LEU A 63 7.98 -30.29 -8.50
CA LEU A 63 8.24 -31.64 -8.00
C LEU A 63 7.09 -32.62 -8.28
N GLY A 64 6.01 -32.17 -8.91
CA GLY A 64 4.80 -32.98 -9.13
C GLY A 64 4.04 -33.31 -7.84
N ILE A 65 4.23 -32.52 -6.78
CA ILE A 65 3.50 -32.64 -5.51
C ILE A 65 2.13 -31.96 -5.67
N ASP A 66 1.08 -32.75 -5.55
CA ASP A 66 -0.30 -32.38 -5.76
C ASP A 66 -1.21 -33.32 -4.97
N ASN A 67 -1.52 -32.90 -3.73
CA ASN A 67 -2.46 -33.55 -2.82
C ASN A 67 -2.31 -35.09 -2.72
N GLN A 68 -1.07 -35.60 -2.72
CA GLN A 68 -0.85 -37.04 -2.66
C GLN A 68 -1.25 -37.61 -1.31
N MET A 69 -2.06 -38.65 -1.37
CA MET A 69 -2.43 -39.43 -0.20
C MET A 69 -1.47 -40.61 -0.02
N ALA A 70 -1.09 -40.89 1.23
CA ALA A 70 -0.43 -42.14 1.56
C ALA A 70 -1.31 -43.33 1.17
N LYS A 71 -0.69 -44.48 0.86
CA LYS A 71 -1.40 -45.71 0.51
C LYS A 71 -1.11 -46.82 1.52
N ASP A 72 -2.11 -47.65 1.80
CA ASP A 72 -1.95 -48.86 2.60
C ASP A 72 -1.31 -50.00 1.79
N ALA A 73 -1.15 -51.16 2.42
CA ALA A 73 -0.57 -52.35 1.80
C ALA A 73 -1.37 -52.88 0.59
N ASP A 74 -2.67 -52.56 0.52
CA ASP A 74 -3.57 -52.92 -0.56
C ASP A 74 -3.63 -51.82 -1.66
N GLY A 75 -2.84 -50.75 -1.52
CA GLY A 75 -2.78 -49.62 -2.44
C GLY A 75 -3.94 -48.63 -2.30
N ARG A 76 -4.78 -48.76 -1.27
CA ARG A 76 -5.89 -47.83 -0.98
C ARG A 76 -5.40 -46.61 -0.23
N VAL A 77 -6.13 -45.51 -0.34
CA VAL A 77 -5.84 -44.27 0.40
C VAL A 77 -5.84 -44.55 1.90
N TYR A 78 -4.75 -44.17 2.57
CA TYR A 78 -4.56 -44.30 4.01
C TYR A 78 -4.54 -42.90 4.65
N SER A 79 -5.73 -42.43 5.03
CA SER A 79 -5.99 -41.09 5.56
C SER A 79 -5.46 -40.77 6.97
N PRO A 80 -5.08 -41.72 7.85
CA PRO A 80 -4.51 -41.35 9.15
C PRO A 80 -3.14 -40.66 9.09
N LEU A 81 -2.46 -40.69 7.94
CA LEU A 81 -1.18 -40.01 7.75
C LEU A 81 -1.38 -38.63 7.13
N LEU A 82 -0.48 -37.71 7.50
CA LEU A 82 -0.46 -36.37 6.92
C LEU A 82 -0.17 -36.45 5.42
N THR A 83 -0.85 -35.59 4.67
CA THR A 83 -0.56 -35.35 3.26
C THR A 83 0.55 -34.29 3.14
N PRO A 84 1.36 -34.33 2.06
CA PRO A 84 2.03 -33.13 1.60
C PRO A 84 1.00 -32.01 1.40
N GLY A 85 1.41 -30.76 1.56
CA GLY A 85 0.51 -29.62 1.39
C GLY A 85 -0.23 -29.64 0.05
N ASN A 86 -1.35 -28.93 -0.01
CA ASN A 86 -2.10 -28.74 -1.23
C ASN A 86 -1.69 -27.41 -1.89
N PRO A 87 -1.05 -27.43 -3.08
CA PRO A 87 -0.59 -26.21 -3.74
C PRO A 87 -1.75 -25.28 -4.12
N ASP A 88 -2.96 -25.81 -4.28
CA ASP A 88 -4.14 -25.03 -4.64
C ASP A 88 -4.77 -24.32 -3.42
N GLU A 89 -4.82 -24.97 -2.26
CA GLU A 89 -5.16 -24.30 -0.98
C GLU A 89 -4.16 -23.19 -0.64
N MET A 90 -2.86 -23.43 -0.88
CA MET A 90 -1.83 -22.42 -0.63
C MET A 90 -1.93 -21.21 -1.57
N LEU A 91 -2.44 -21.39 -2.80
CA LEU A 91 -2.71 -20.26 -3.69
C LEU A 91 -3.87 -19.40 -3.18
N ASP A 92 -4.94 -20.03 -2.72
CA ASP A 92 -6.07 -19.31 -2.12
C ASP A 92 -5.64 -18.55 -0.85
N GLU A 93 -4.85 -19.20 0.01
CA GLU A 93 -4.27 -18.55 1.19
C GLU A 93 -3.38 -17.36 0.81
N THR A 94 -2.62 -17.46 -0.28
CA THR A 94 -1.82 -16.34 -0.82
C THR A 94 -2.71 -15.17 -1.21
N ALA A 95 -3.84 -15.41 -1.88
CA ALA A 95 -4.78 -14.37 -2.26
C ALA A 95 -5.39 -13.69 -1.02
N SER A 96 -5.75 -14.48 -0.01
CA SER A 96 -6.21 -13.99 1.29
C SER A 96 -5.16 -13.08 1.95
N TYR A 97 -3.88 -13.45 1.94
CA TYR A 97 -2.83 -12.58 2.47
C TYR A 97 -2.67 -11.28 1.68
N ALA A 98 -2.77 -11.31 0.35
CA ALA A 98 -2.71 -10.09 -0.46
C ALA A 98 -3.87 -9.12 -0.13
N LYS A 99 -5.09 -9.64 0.11
CA LYS A 99 -6.24 -8.84 0.58
C LYS A 99 -5.99 -8.24 1.97
N VAL A 100 -5.44 -9.01 2.91
CA VAL A 100 -5.07 -8.51 4.25
C VAL A 100 -4.04 -7.39 4.16
N VAL A 101 -3.06 -7.49 3.24
CA VAL A 101 -2.09 -6.41 3.01
C VAL A 101 -2.80 -5.13 2.55
N ALA A 102 -3.71 -5.23 1.58
CA ALA A 102 -4.49 -4.08 1.13
C ALA A 102 -5.24 -3.40 2.28
N GLN A 103 -5.89 -4.19 3.15
CA GLN A 103 -6.59 -3.68 4.33
C GLN A 103 -5.66 -2.95 5.30
N ARG A 104 -4.48 -3.52 5.61
CA ARG A 104 -3.48 -2.89 6.48
C ARG A 104 -2.93 -1.59 5.91
N LEU A 105 -2.74 -1.51 4.59
CA LEU A 105 -2.35 -0.26 3.93
C LEU A 105 -3.45 0.80 4.04
N ASN A 106 -4.72 0.41 3.93
CA ASN A 106 -5.82 1.34 4.14
C ASN A 106 -5.91 1.84 5.60
N GLU A 107 -5.74 0.96 6.59
CA GLU A 107 -5.68 1.34 8.00
C GLU A 107 -4.53 2.33 8.28
N THR A 108 -3.39 2.12 7.61
CA THR A 108 -2.22 3.01 7.71
C THR A 108 -2.60 4.44 7.32
N TYR A 109 -3.35 4.61 6.23
CA TYR A 109 -3.70 5.93 5.69
C TYR A 109 -5.13 6.35 5.97
N GLN A 110 -5.76 5.80 7.01
CA GLN A 110 -7.10 6.20 7.38
C GLN A 110 -7.07 7.65 7.91
N PRO A 111 -7.86 8.58 7.33
CA PRO A 111 -7.86 9.97 7.76
C PRO A 111 -8.28 10.09 9.23
N THR A 112 -7.52 10.84 10.01
CA THR A 112 -7.93 11.21 11.36
C THR A 112 -8.46 12.64 11.37
N LYS A 113 -9.44 12.94 12.23
CA LYS A 113 -9.97 14.31 12.37
C LYS A 113 -8.91 15.31 12.82
N LYS A 114 -7.93 14.88 13.61
CA LYS A 114 -6.90 15.72 14.21
C LYS A 114 -5.72 15.95 13.27
N ASP A 115 -5.36 14.96 12.48
CA ASP A 115 -4.21 14.98 11.59
C ASP A 115 -4.59 14.44 10.19
N PRO A 116 -5.41 15.16 9.40
CA PRO A 116 -5.85 14.69 8.09
C PRO A 116 -4.68 14.54 7.10
N GLY A 117 -3.62 15.32 7.25
CA GLY A 117 -2.40 15.23 6.43
C GLY A 117 -1.59 13.94 6.63
N LEU A 118 -1.90 13.11 7.63
CA LEU A 118 -1.25 11.79 7.79
C LEU A 118 -1.81 10.75 6.81
N ALA A 119 -2.92 11.04 6.14
CA ALA A 119 -3.54 10.15 5.15
C ALA A 119 -2.79 10.07 3.80
N THR A 120 -1.67 10.78 3.65
CA THR A 120 -0.84 10.79 2.43
C THR A 120 0.45 10.01 2.63
N ALA A 121 0.89 9.27 1.61
CA ALA A 121 2.18 8.59 1.61
C ALA A 121 3.34 9.60 1.62
N ARG A 122 4.44 9.24 2.27
CA ARG A 122 5.64 10.08 2.36
C ARG A 122 6.55 9.88 1.16
N GLN A 123 6.45 8.70 0.56
CA GLN A 123 7.05 8.33 -0.71
C GLN A 123 5.93 7.94 -1.70
N PRO A 124 5.21 8.92 -2.29
CA PRO A 124 4.05 8.63 -3.13
C PRO A 124 4.36 7.73 -4.34
N GLN A 125 5.55 7.84 -4.93
CA GLN A 125 5.93 7.00 -6.08
C GLN A 125 6.19 5.55 -5.66
N GLU A 126 6.86 5.35 -4.52
CA GLU A 126 7.11 4.01 -3.98
C GLU A 126 5.79 3.36 -3.54
N MET A 127 4.89 4.12 -2.90
CA MET A 127 3.57 3.61 -2.55
C MET A 127 2.73 3.27 -3.78
N LYS A 128 2.81 4.03 -4.88
CA LYS A 128 2.20 3.62 -6.16
C LYS A 128 2.78 2.31 -6.68
N ALA A 129 4.09 2.12 -6.57
CA ALA A 129 4.72 0.86 -6.95
C ALA A 129 4.21 -0.31 -6.11
N VAL A 130 4.05 -0.13 -4.79
CA VAL A 130 3.42 -1.12 -3.89
C VAL A 130 2.01 -1.47 -4.37
N LEU A 131 1.15 -0.47 -4.52
CA LEU A 131 -0.27 -0.67 -4.87
C LEU A 131 -0.44 -1.28 -6.26
N SER A 132 0.31 -0.80 -7.26
CA SER A 132 0.32 -1.37 -8.61
C SER A 132 0.81 -2.83 -8.63
N SER A 133 1.83 -3.15 -7.83
CA SER A 133 2.38 -4.50 -7.74
C SER A 133 1.41 -5.47 -7.04
N LEU A 134 0.68 -4.99 -6.02
CA LEU A 134 -0.40 -5.73 -5.38
C LEU A 134 -1.55 -6.00 -6.35
N ARG A 135 -2.03 -4.98 -7.08
CA ARG A 135 -3.08 -5.15 -8.11
C ARG A 135 -2.68 -6.17 -9.17
N THR A 136 -1.46 -6.07 -9.68
CA THR A 136 -0.92 -7.03 -10.66
C THR A 136 -0.87 -8.45 -10.10
N SER A 137 -0.47 -8.59 -8.83
CA SER A 137 -0.39 -9.90 -8.18
C SER A 137 -1.77 -10.50 -7.93
N LEU A 138 -2.73 -9.71 -7.44
CA LEU A 138 -4.11 -10.14 -7.24
C LEU A 138 -4.78 -10.53 -8.56
N THR A 139 -4.54 -9.76 -9.63
CA THR A 139 -5.04 -10.10 -10.98
C THR A 139 -4.47 -11.44 -11.45
N GLY A 140 -3.16 -11.66 -11.26
CA GLY A 140 -2.50 -12.92 -11.62
C GLY A 140 -2.97 -14.11 -10.78
N LEU A 141 -3.16 -13.92 -9.47
CA LEU A 141 -3.71 -14.94 -8.57
C LEU A 141 -5.15 -15.28 -8.94
N CYS A 142 -5.97 -14.26 -9.24
CA CYS A 142 -7.34 -14.45 -9.71
C CYS A 142 -7.39 -15.28 -10.99
N ALA A 143 -6.58 -14.93 -11.99
CA ALA A 143 -6.49 -15.68 -13.24
C ALA A 143 -6.05 -17.15 -13.03
N GLU A 144 -5.07 -17.40 -12.15
CA GLU A 144 -4.59 -18.75 -11.82
C GLU A 144 -5.65 -19.57 -11.09
N LEU A 145 -6.36 -18.99 -10.13
CA LEU A 145 -7.45 -19.64 -9.39
C LEU A 145 -8.64 -19.95 -10.32
N THR A 146 -9.01 -19.02 -11.20
CA THR A 146 -10.05 -19.25 -12.22
C THR A 146 -9.67 -20.36 -13.19
N ALA A 147 -8.42 -20.39 -13.67
CA ALA A 147 -7.94 -21.42 -14.58
C ALA A 147 -7.99 -22.84 -13.98
N ARG A 148 -8.07 -22.93 -12.65
CA ARG A 148 -8.10 -24.18 -11.87
C ARG A 148 -9.48 -24.53 -11.33
N ASP A 149 -10.51 -23.73 -11.62
CA ASP A 149 -11.86 -23.91 -11.07
C ASP A 149 -11.90 -23.83 -9.53
N LEU A 150 -11.01 -23.02 -8.96
CA LEU A 150 -10.88 -22.78 -7.50
C LEU A 150 -11.42 -21.42 -7.07
N MET A 151 -11.83 -20.59 -8.03
CA MET A 151 -12.35 -19.26 -7.76
C MET A 151 -13.76 -19.35 -7.20
N GLU A 152 -13.91 -19.16 -5.88
CA GLU A 152 -15.22 -19.18 -5.23
C GLU A 152 -15.99 -17.86 -5.42
N ASP A 153 -15.31 -16.71 -5.35
CA ASP A 153 -15.95 -15.39 -5.46
C ASP A 153 -15.06 -14.39 -6.23
N ALA A 154 -15.30 -14.29 -7.54
CA ALA A 154 -14.61 -13.34 -8.40
C ALA A 154 -14.93 -11.87 -8.06
N ALA A 155 -16.12 -11.59 -7.51
CA ALA A 155 -16.53 -10.23 -7.18
C ALA A 155 -15.68 -9.66 -6.03
N GLU A 156 -15.31 -10.49 -5.05
CA GLU A 156 -14.44 -10.08 -3.95
C GLU A 156 -13.04 -9.64 -4.43
N PHE A 157 -12.52 -10.26 -5.49
CA PHE A 157 -11.25 -9.84 -6.10
C PHE A 157 -11.38 -8.50 -6.82
N ASP A 158 -12.45 -8.32 -7.60
CA ASP A 158 -12.72 -7.06 -8.29
C ASP A 158 -12.93 -5.89 -7.31
N GLU A 159 -13.63 -6.14 -6.21
CA GLU A 159 -13.79 -5.20 -5.10
C GLU A 159 -12.44 -4.83 -4.49
N CYS A 160 -11.56 -5.80 -4.25
CA CYS A 160 -10.24 -5.55 -3.70
C CYS A 160 -9.35 -4.75 -4.65
N ILE A 161 -9.40 -5.04 -5.96
CA ILE A 161 -8.65 -4.28 -6.98
C ILE A 161 -9.16 -2.83 -7.04
N THR A 162 -10.47 -2.64 -7.08
CA THR A 162 -11.10 -1.30 -7.06
C THR A 162 -10.70 -0.52 -5.81
N PHE A 163 -10.73 -1.19 -4.66
CA PHE A 163 -10.31 -0.62 -3.40
C PHE A 163 -8.84 -0.18 -3.39
N LEU A 164 -7.94 -0.91 -4.05
CA LEU A 164 -6.54 -0.50 -4.20
C LEU A 164 -6.39 0.75 -5.07
N ASP A 165 -7.19 0.89 -6.13
CA ASP A 165 -7.21 2.11 -6.96
C ASP A 165 -7.72 3.32 -6.16
N GLU A 166 -8.76 3.14 -5.35
CA GLU A 166 -9.26 4.19 -4.46
C GLU A 166 -8.20 4.60 -3.44
N LEU A 167 -7.52 3.62 -2.82
CA LEU A 167 -6.43 3.87 -1.89
C LEU A 167 -5.28 4.61 -2.56
N GLU A 168 -4.89 4.23 -3.77
CA GLU A 168 -3.84 4.92 -4.54
C GLU A 168 -4.22 6.38 -4.78
N SER A 169 -5.45 6.62 -5.24
CA SER A 169 -5.94 7.97 -5.50
C SER A 169 -5.79 8.85 -4.26
N ARG A 170 -6.28 8.39 -3.11
CA ARG A 170 -6.29 9.15 -1.85
C ARG A 170 -4.89 9.40 -1.31
N THR A 171 -4.01 8.39 -1.36
CA THR A 171 -2.75 8.39 -0.60
C THR A 171 -1.56 8.88 -1.40
N CYS A 172 -1.57 8.70 -2.72
CA CYS A 172 -0.42 8.93 -3.58
C CYS A 172 -0.55 10.20 -4.44
N HIS A 173 -1.44 11.11 -4.06
CA HIS A 173 -1.47 12.44 -4.66
C HIS A 173 -0.12 13.13 -4.41
N VAL A 174 0.53 13.51 -5.51
CA VAL A 174 1.63 14.47 -5.45
C VAL A 174 0.99 15.80 -5.10
N VAL A 175 1.01 16.18 -3.82
CA VAL A 175 0.82 17.59 -3.47
C VAL A 175 1.92 18.32 -4.24
N PRO A 176 1.60 19.26 -5.14
CA PRO A 176 2.63 20.09 -5.76
C PRO A 176 3.49 20.60 -4.61
N ALA A 177 4.80 20.30 -4.65
CA ALA A 177 5.73 20.82 -3.65
C ALA A 177 5.34 22.27 -3.42
N GLN A 178 4.99 22.64 -2.17
CA GLN A 178 4.52 23.99 -1.85
C GLN A 178 5.41 24.92 -2.65
N ALA A 179 4.84 25.54 -3.69
CA ALA A 179 5.62 26.35 -4.61
C ALA A 179 6.39 27.29 -3.70
N VAL A 180 7.73 27.28 -3.80
CA VAL A 180 8.61 28.09 -2.95
C VAL A 180 7.95 29.45 -2.88
N TRP A 181 7.39 29.77 -1.71
CA TRP A 181 6.61 30.97 -1.57
C TRP A 181 7.56 32.10 -1.98
N PRO A 182 7.15 32.99 -2.92
CA PRO A 182 8.03 34.04 -3.35
C PRO A 182 8.54 34.75 -2.11
N THR A 183 9.85 34.91 -2.01
CA THR A 183 10.46 35.59 -0.87
C THR A 183 9.93 37.02 -0.80
N ALA A 184 10.08 37.68 0.35
CA ALA A 184 9.70 39.10 0.45
C ALA A 184 10.37 39.96 -0.63
N ASP A 185 11.60 39.59 -1.04
CA ASP A 185 12.33 40.25 -2.11
C ASP A 185 11.71 39.97 -3.49
N ASP A 186 11.26 38.73 -3.76
CA ASP A 186 10.57 38.39 -5.01
C ASP A 186 9.22 39.13 -5.13
N VAL A 187 8.47 39.22 -4.01
CA VAL A 187 7.22 39.96 -3.94
C VAL A 187 7.47 41.46 -4.15
N THR A 188 8.51 42.00 -3.52
CA THR A 188 8.89 43.43 -3.66
C THR A 188 9.32 43.73 -5.09
N ALA A 189 10.14 42.88 -5.70
CA ALA A 189 10.56 43.02 -7.08
C ALA A 189 9.37 42.98 -8.04
N ALA A 190 8.41 42.07 -7.83
CA ALA A 190 7.19 41.97 -8.64
C ALA A 190 6.28 43.20 -8.50
N ILE A 191 6.15 43.76 -7.30
CA ILE A 191 5.40 44.99 -7.04
C ILE A 191 6.06 46.18 -7.77
N LEU A 192 7.40 46.29 -7.70
CA LEU A 192 8.14 47.38 -8.34
C LEU A 192 8.17 47.26 -9.87
N ALA A 193 8.16 46.04 -10.40
CA ALA A 193 8.21 45.77 -11.83
C ALA A 193 6.85 45.91 -12.53
N SER A 194 5.73 45.87 -11.80
CA SER A 194 4.38 45.88 -12.40
C SER A 194 3.44 46.89 -11.71
N PRO A 195 3.02 47.96 -12.41
CA PRO A 195 2.11 48.97 -11.88
C PRO A 195 0.74 48.40 -11.44
N ASP A 196 0.27 47.34 -12.09
CA ASP A 196 -1.03 46.73 -11.77
C ASP A 196 -0.95 45.90 -10.49
N ILE A 197 0.16 45.21 -10.26
CA ILE A 197 0.42 44.49 -9.01
C ILE A 197 0.60 45.48 -7.86
N ALA A 198 1.32 46.59 -8.08
CA ALA A 198 1.44 47.65 -7.08
C ALA A 198 0.06 48.23 -6.68
N ARG A 199 -0.81 48.48 -7.66
CA ARG A 199 -2.17 48.99 -7.40
C ARG A 199 -3.03 48.00 -6.62
N ALA A 200 -2.94 46.71 -6.95
CA ALA A 200 -3.65 45.66 -6.24
C ALA A 200 -3.14 45.48 -4.80
N ALA A 201 -1.83 45.54 -4.59
CA ALA A 201 -1.20 45.47 -3.27
C ALA A 201 -1.59 46.66 -2.38
N ALA A 202 -1.59 47.88 -2.93
CA ALA A 202 -2.02 49.08 -2.21
C ALA A 202 -3.50 49.01 -1.77
N ALA A 203 -4.40 48.60 -2.67
CA ALA A 203 -5.82 48.43 -2.34
C ALA A 203 -6.06 47.34 -1.29
N ALA A 204 -5.25 46.28 -1.27
CA ALA A 204 -5.32 45.24 -0.25
C ALA A 204 -4.87 45.76 1.13
N LEU A 205 -3.80 46.57 1.17
CA LEU A 205 -3.32 47.20 2.40
C LEU A 205 -4.33 48.19 2.97
N GLU A 206 -4.97 49.02 2.13
CA GLU A 206 -6.01 49.95 2.58
C GLU A 206 -7.19 49.22 3.23
N ARG A 207 -7.65 48.11 2.64
CA ARG A 207 -8.71 47.26 3.22
C ARG A 207 -8.28 46.60 4.53
N ALA A 208 -7.02 46.23 4.66
CA ALA A 208 -6.48 45.63 5.88
C ALA A 208 -6.33 46.66 7.01
N SER A 209 -6.01 47.92 6.68
CA SER A 209 -5.91 49.03 7.64
C SER A 209 -7.24 49.66 8.03
N ALA A 210 -8.33 49.34 7.30
CA ALA A 210 -9.68 49.81 7.59
C ALA A 210 -10.46 48.88 8.56
N ARG A 211 -9.79 47.87 9.13
CA ARG A 211 -10.28 47.00 10.21
C ARG A 211 -9.56 47.33 11.50
#